data_AF-A0A453IXG3-F1
#
_entry.id   AF-A0A453IXG3-F1
#
_cell.length_a   1.000
_cell.length_b   1.000
_cell.length_c   1.000
_cell.angle_alpha   90.00
_cell.angle_beta   90.00
_cell.angle_gamma   90.00
#
_symmetry.space_group_name_H-M   'P 1'
#
loop_
_entity.id
_entity.type
_entity.pdbx_description
1 polymer ?
#
loop_
_entity_poly.entity_id
_entity_poly.type
_entity_poly.pdbx_seq_one_letter_code
_entity_poly.pdbx_strand_id
1 'polypeptide(L)' 'RLNEAIMHFGESIKAIINEDFGDGIMSAIDFYCTVDKVKGTDGKDRVVLTFDGKYLPHTEQKAANMMSKLPCKD' A
#
# COMPACT_ATOMS: atom_id res chain seq x y z
N ARG A 1 8.27 -16.60 -8.22
CA ARG A 1 6.80 -16.54 -8.45
C ARG A 1 6.11 -15.43 -7.65
N LEU A 2 6.71 -14.89 -6.58
CA LEU A 2 6.13 -13.76 -5.82
C LEU A 2 5.84 -12.53 -6.70
N ASN A 3 6.79 -12.10 -7.53
CA ASN A 3 6.59 -10.96 -8.44
C ASN A 3 5.38 -11.14 -9.36
N GLU A 4 5.20 -12.33 -9.94
CA GLU A 4 4.05 -12.64 -10.80
C GLU A 4 2.74 -12.61 -10.01
N ALA A 5 2.72 -13.15 -8.79
CA ALA A 5 1.54 -13.10 -7.94
C ALA A 5 1.15 -11.65 -7.57
N ILE A 6 2.13 -10.82 -7.19
CA ILE A 6 1.89 -9.40 -6.89
C ILE A 6 1.43 -8.65 -8.14
N MET A 7 2.01 -8.91 -9.31
CA MET A 7 1.57 -8.27 -10.55
C MET A 7 0.15 -8.69 -10.94
N HIS A 8 -0.22 -9.95 -10.74
CA HIS A 8 -1.55 -10.45 -11.11
C HIS A 8 -2.64 -9.99 -10.13
N PHE A 9 -2.35 -9.98 -8.83
CA PHE A 9 -3.33 -9.65 -7.79
C PHE A 9 -3.22 -8.23 -7.25
N GLY A 10 -2.21 -7.46 -7.66
CA GLY A 10 -1.92 -6.14 -7.09
C GLY A 10 -3.08 -5.16 -7.24
N GLU A 11 -3.74 -5.14 -8.40
CA GLU A 11 -4.92 -4.28 -8.62
C GLU A 11 -6.11 -4.71 -7.75
N SER A 12 -6.35 -6.01 -7.61
CA SER A 12 -7.42 -6.53 -6.76
C SER A 12 -7.18 -6.21 -5.28
N ILE A 13 -5.94 -6.37 -4.80
CA ILE A 13 -5.56 -6.02 -3.43
C ILE A 13 -5.74 -4.52 -3.20
N LYS A 14 -5.31 -3.68 -4.15
CA LYS A 14 -5.52 -2.23 -4.07
C LYS A 14 -7.01 -1.88 -4.00
N ALA A 15 -7.85 -2.52 -4.80
CA ALA A 15 -9.29 -2.26 -4.81
C ALA A 15 -9.92 -2.59 -3.45
N ILE A 16 -9.56 -3.73 -2.85
CA ILE A 16 -10.03 -4.13 -1.51
C ILE A 16 -9.57 -3.12 -0.45
N ILE A 17 -8.31 -2.69 -0.49
CA ILE A 17 -7.79 -1.67 0.44
C ILE A 17 -8.62 -0.38 0.32
N ASN A 18 -8.94 0.04 -0.90
CA ASN A 18 -9.74 1.25 -1.12
C ASN A 18 -11.21 1.10 -0.69
N GLU A 19 -11.79 -0.09 -0.82
CA GLU A 19 -13.16 -0.39 -0.37
C GLU A 19 -13.25 -0.38 1.17
N ASP A 20 -12.29 -1.01 1.84
CA ASP A 20 -12.31 -1.18 3.30
C ASP A 20 -11.75 0.02 4.07
N PHE A 21 -10.73 0.71 3.53
CA PHE A 21 -9.98 1.77 4.23
C PHE A 21 -10.10 3.15 3.59
N GLY A 22 -10.61 3.26 2.36
CA GLY A 22 -10.69 4.50 1.60
C GLY A 22 -9.46 4.79 0.75
N ASP A 23 -9.44 5.94 0.07
CA ASP A 23 -8.36 6.29 -0.87
C ASP A 23 -7.02 6.53 -0.15
N GLY A 24 -6.09 5.60 -0.34
CA GLY A 24 -4.79 5.62 0.30
C GLY A 24 -3.88 4.49 -0.18
N ILE A 25 -2.75 4.34 0.48
CA ILE A 25 -1.74 3.33 0.15
C ILE A 25 -1.28 2.57 1.41
N MET A 26 -0.89 1.32 1.22
CA MET A 26 -0.06 0.59 2.18
C MET A 26 1.40 1.05 2.00
N SER A 27 2.00 1.63 3.05
CA SER A 27 3.39 2.07 3.03
C SER A 27 4.34 0.89 2.80
N ALA A 28 5.35 1.08 1.94
CA ALA A 28 6.46 0.15 1.77
C ALA A 28 7.71 0.56 2.57
N ILE A 29 7.66 1.70 3.29
CA ILE A 29 8.76 2.19 4.15
C ILE A 29 8.51 1.80 5.60
N ASP A 30 7.30 2.09 6.10
CA ASP A 30 6.84 1.68 7.42
C ASP A 30 6.09 0.35 7.24
N PHE A 31 6.88 -0.72 7.11
CA PHE A 31 6.45 -2.01 6.57
C PHE A 31 7.22 -3.17 7.20
N TYR A 32 6.48 -4.23 7.54
CA TYR A 32 6.99 -5.50 8.01
C TYR A 32 6.55 -6.64 7.09
N CYS A 33 7.44 -7.61 6.90
CA CYS A 33 7.18 -8.82 6.13
C CYS A 33 7.64 -10.03 6.93
N THR A 34 6.73 -10.98 7.14
CA THR A 34 7.07 -12.28 7.72
C THR A 34 6.89 -13.40 6.71
N VAL A 35 7.72 -14.43 6.83
CA VAL A 35 7.70 -15.61 5.99
C VAL A 35 7.68 -16.83 6.90
N ASP A 36 6.58 -17.58 6.82
CA ASP A 36 6.32 -18.71 7.69
C ASP A 36 6.08 -19.98 6.88
N LYS A 37 6.44 -21.12 7.46
CA LYS A 37 6.16 -22.45 6.91
C LYS A 37 5.00 -23.06 7.66
N VAL A 38 3.93 -23.41 6.95
CA VAL A 38 2.74 -24.04 7.53
C VAL A 38 2.43 -25.36 6.83
N LYS A 39 1.66 -26.22 7.50
CA LYS A 39 1.07 -27.42 6.88
C LYS A 39 -0.30 -27.07 6.30
N GLY A 40 -0.48 -27.30 5.00
CA GLY A 40 -1.77 -27.17 4.34
C GLY A 40 -2.77 -28.23 4.80
N THR A 41 -4.05 -28.03 4.48
CA THR A 41 -5.12 -29.01 4.74
C THR A 41 -4.90 -30.33 3.99
N ASP A 42 -4.11 -30.31 2.92
CA ASP A 42 -3.65 -31.46 2.16
C ASP A 42 -2.39 -32.14 2.74
N GLY A 43 -1.91 -31.68 3.90
CA GLY A 43 -0.71 -32.19 4.58
C GLY A 43 0.63 -31.72 3.96
N LYS A 44 0.60 -30.94 2.88
CA LYS A 44 1.81 -30.45 2.20
C LYS A 44 2.34 -29.18 2.85
N ASP A 45 3.63 -28.95 2.65
CA ASP A 45 4.27 -27.72 3.10
C ASP A 45 3.79 -26.53 2.26
N ARG A 46 3.41 -25.44 2.93
CA ARG A 46 3.03 -24.18 2.32
C ARG A 46 3.86 -23.05 2.91
N VAL A 47 4.10 -22.03 2.09
CA VAL A 47 4.75 -20.79 2.51
C VAL A 47 3.67 -19.73 2.67
N VAL A 48 3.61 -19.11 3.83
CA VAL A 48 2.74 -17.97 4.12
C VAL A 48 3.61 -16.73 4.14
N LEU A 49 3.19 -15.72 3.39
CA LEU A 49 3.75 -14.37 3.45
C LEU A 49 2.70 -13.47 4.08
N THR A 50 3.11 -12.71 5.10
CA THR A 50 2.28 -11.67 5.70
C THR A 50 2.94 -10.32 5.45
N PHE A 51 2.19 -9.41 4.85
CA PHE A 51 2.59 -8.04 4.58
C PHE A 51 1.81 -7.11 5.51
N ASP A 52 2.53 -6.40 6.36
CA ASP A 52 1.97 -5.45 7.32
C ASP A 52 2.59 -4.08 7.05
N GLY A 53 1.85 -3.22 6.37
CA GLY A 53 2.28 -1.86 6.06
C GLY A 53 1.33 -0.84 6.63
N LYS A 54 1.88 0.24 7.16
CA LYS A 54 1.09 1.35 7.67
C LYS A 54 0.21 1.95 6.56
N TYR A 55 -1.08 2.06 6.81
CA TYR A 55 -2.01 2.74 5.90
C TYR A 55 -1.77 4.26 5.93
N LEU A 56 -1.65 4.85 4.75
CA LEU A 56 -1.46 6.28 4.55
C LEU A 56 -2.58 6.81 3.64
N PRO A 57 -3.51 7.64 4.15
CA PRO A 57 -4.57 8.21 3.33
C PRO A 57 -3.99 9.17 2.28
N HIS A 58 -4.61 9.21 1.10
CA HIS A 58 -4.22 10.17 0.08
C HIS A 58 -4.55 11.58 0.56
N THR A 59 -3.53 12.43 0.68
CA THR A 59 -3.71 13.84 1.01
C THR A 59 -3.54 14.65 -0.26
N GLU A 60 -4.63 15.21 -0.80
CA GLU A 60 -4.53 16.18 -1.87
C GLU A 60 -3.75 17.41 -1.37
N GLN A 61 -2.59 17.68 -1.98
CA GLN A 61 -1.95 18.97 -1.81
C GLN A 61 -2.78 20.02 -2.57
N LYS A 62 -3.65 20.73 -1.86
CA LYS A 62 -4.36 21.88 -2.45
C LYS A 62 -3.33 22.92 -2.90
N ALA A 63 -3.30 23.21 -4.20
CA ALA A 63 -2.39 24.16 -4.85
C ALA A 63 -2.47 25.61 -4.30
N ALA A 64 -3.41 25.90 -3.39
CA ALA A 64 -3.56 27.20 -2.72
C ALA A 64 -2.32 27.63 -1.91
N ASN A 65 -1.43 26.71 -1.54
CA ASN A 65 -0.18 27.05 -0.83
C ASN A 65 0.98 27.45 -1.76
N MET A 66 0.80 27.45 -3.08
CA MET A 66 1.81 27.83 -4.09
C MET A 66 1.61 29.24 -4.68
N MET A 67 0.82 30.11 -4.03
CA MET A 67 0.85 31.54 -4.36
C MET A 67 1.83 32.24 -3.42
N SER A 68 3.11 32.28 -3.80
CA SER A 68 4.06 33.18 -3.17
C SER A 68 3.50 34.61 -3.31
N LYS A 69 3.22 35.25 -2.17
CA LYS A 69 2.96 36.69 -2.11
C LYS A 69 4.24 37.40 -2.52
N LEU A 70 4.49 37.54 -3.81
CA LEU A 70 5.46 38.52 -4.31
C LEU A 70 4.81 39.90 -4.11
N PRO A 71 5.38 40.79 -3.27
CA PRO A 71 4.89 42.15 -3.23
C PRO A 71 5.18 42.79 -4.59
N CYS A 72 4.12 43.18 -5.30
CA CYS A 72 4.25 44.09 -6.43
C CYS A 72 4.87 45.37 -5.86
N LYS A 73 6.08 45.72 -6.31
CA LYS A 73 6.70 47.00 -5.98
C LYS A 73 6.14 48.03 -6.96
N ASP A 74 5.55 49.08 -6.40
CA ASP A 74 5.09 50.29 -7.11
C ASP A 74 6.23 50.99 -7.86
#